data_AF-A0A2R5FMR3-F1
#
_entry.id   AF-A0A2R5FMR3-F1
#
_cell.length_a   1.000
_cell.length_b   1.000
_cell.length_c   1.000
_cell.angle_alpha   90.00
_cell.angle_beta   90.00
_cell.angle_gamma   90.00
#
_symmetry.space_group_name_H-M   'P 1'
#
loop_
_entity.id
_entity.type
_entity.pdbx_description
1 polymer ?
#
loop_
_entity_poly.entity_id
_entity_poly.type
_entity_poly.pdbx_seq_one_letter_code
_entity_poly.pdbx_strand_id
1 'polypeptide(L)'
;MASRWLKTNCLLASATAFWLTALSPVPAIAKGISYSLALVASVQLVGESRRLIVQDARRAALAAMNQELEQTEIALHSKSKRFMKFTALHRLTLRKLERHLYKEPSAEQTGETSTSTSVDKAFYLAIKGLLEVKGETYMIEQVLKMGGRRWEEGKRRLQQILQQGRQEEWD
;
A
#
# COMPACT_ATOMS: atom_id res chain seq x y z
N MET A 1 -16.27 -27.99 22.29
CA MET A 1 -17.25 -27.90 21.18
C MET A 1 -18.24 -29.06 21.18
N ALA A 2 -17.78 -30.31 21.32
CA ALA A 2 -18.63 -31.51 21.29
C ALA A 2 -19.85 -31.47 22.24
N SER A 3 -19.68 -31.01 23.48
CA SER A 3 -20.77 -30.92 24.46
C SER A 3 -21.91 -29.96 24.06
N ARG A 4 -21.60 -28.90 23.30
CA ARG A 4 -22.59 -27.90 22.87
C ARG A 4 -23.39 -28.37 21.67
N TRP A 5 -22.72 -29.03 20.72
CA TRP A 5 -23.35 -29.70 19.59
C TRP A 5 -24.33 -30.79 20.06
N LEU A 6 -23.92 -31.57 21.07
CA LEU A 6 -24.80 -32.55 21.71
C LEU A 6 -26.03 -31.89 22.33
N LYS A 7 -25.85 -30.75 23.01
CA LYS A 7 -26.94 -29.99 23.64
C LYS A 7 -27.92 -29.44 22.61
N THR A 8 -27.45 -28.84 21.51
CA THR A 8 -28.32 -28.34 20.44
C THR A 8 -29.08 -29.47 19.73
N ASN A 9 -28.43 -30.61 19.48
CA ASN A 9 -29.10 -31.78 18.89
C ASN A 9 -30.16 -32.37 19.84
N CYS A 10 -29.88 -32.41 21.14
CA CYS A 10 -30.83 -32.85 22.15
C CYS A 10 -32.05 -31.92 22.25
N LEU A 11 -31.83 -30.60 22.21
CA LEU A 11 -32.91 -29.61 22.18
C LEU A 11 -33.74 -29.69 20.90
N LEU A 12 -33.12 -29.96 19.75
CA LEU A 12 -33.82 -30.17 18.48
C LEU A 12 -34.68 -31.43 18.55
N ALA A 13 -34.12 -32.54 19.02
CA ALA A 13 -34.81 -33.81 19.16
C ALA A 13 -35.97 -33.75 20.16
N SER A 14 -35.81 -33.02 21.27
CA SER A 14 -36.88 -32.84 22.24
C SER A 14 -37.99 -31.95 21.70
N ALA A 15 -37.65 -30.85 21.01
CA ALA A 15 -38.64 -29.98 20.37
C ALA A 15 -39.47 -30.74 19.34
N THR A 16 -38.84 -31.55 18.47
CA THR A 16 -39.56 -32.35 17.46
C THR A 16 -40.37 -33.47 18.09
N ALA A 17 -39.86 -34.14 19.13
CA ALA A 17 -40.60 -35.18 19.86
C ALA A 17 -41.84 -34.61 20.56
N PHE A 18 -41.73 -33.44 21.19
CA PHE A 18 -42.88 -32.78 21.82
C PHE A 18 -43.90 -32.25 20.81
N TRP A 19 -43.42 -31.79 19.65
CA TRP A 19 -44.29 -31.35 18.57
C TRP A 19 -45.05 -32.54 17.94
N LEU A 20 -44.38 -33.67 17.73
CA LEU A 20 -45.00 -34.90 17.22
C LEU A 20 -45.98 -35.53 18.22
N THR A 21 -45.68 -35.47 19.52
CA THR A 21 -46.62 -35.93 20.55
C THR A 21 -47.85 -35.02 20.68
N ALA A 22 -47.75 -33.74 20.32
CA ALA A 22 -48.92 -32.87 20.24
C ALA A 22 -49.90 -33.26 19.12
N LEU A 23 -49.39 -33.90 18.05
CA LEU A 23 -50.17 -34.37 16.90
C LEU A 23 -50.79 -35.76 17.12
N SER A 24 -50.33 -36.52 18.12
CA SER A 24 -50.86 -37.85 18.40
C SER A 24 -52.20 -37.78 19.16
N PRO A 25 -53.00 -38.87 19.20
CA PRO A 25 -54.31 -38.89 19.86
C PRO A 25 -54.16 -38.95 21.39
N VAL A 26 -53.68 -37.86 21.99
CA VAL A 26 -53.53 -37.66 23.45
C VAL A 26 -54.65 -36.75 23.95
N PRO A 27 -55.11 -36.88 25.22
CA PRO A 27 -56.01 -35.93 25.86
C PRO A 27 -55.55 -34.47 25.72
N ALA A 28 -56.51 -33.54 25.63
CA ALA A 28 -56.26 -32.12 25.33
C ALA A 28 -55.26 -31.44 26.29
N ILE A 29 -55.26 -31.82 27.57
CA ILE A 29 -54.32 -31.31 28.58
C ILE A 29 -52.87 -31.67 28.21
N ALA A 30 -52.64 -32.91 27.77
CA ALA A 30 -51.31 -33.37 27.37
C ALA A 30 -50.80 -32.66 26.12
N LYS A 31 -51.70 -32.33 25.17
CA LYS A 31 -51.37 -31.52 23.99
C LYS A 31 -50.92 -30.09 24.38
N GLY A 32 -51.62 -29.48 25.34
CA GLY A 32 -51.23 -28.15 25.85
C GLY A 32 -49.83 -28.16 26.48
N ILE A 33 -49.53 -29.19 27.29
CA ILE A 33 -48.22 -29.36 27.92
C ILE A 33 -47.13 -29.65 26.88
N SER A 34 -47.40 -30.46 25.86
CA SER A 34 -46.42 -30.76 24.83
C SER A 34 -46.11 -29.54 23.94
N TYR A 35 -47.12 -28.74 23.58
CA TYR A 35 -46.87 -27.49 22.84
C TYR A 35 -46.06 -26.47 23.64
N SER A 36 -46.32 -26.32 24.94
CA SER A 36 -45.54 -25.39 25.78
C SER A 36 -44.09 -25.84 25.95
N LEU A 37 -43.85 -27.14 26.15
CA LEU A 37 -42.50 -27.72 26.17
C LEU A 37 -41.78 -27.58 24.82
N ALA A 38 -42.47 -27.81 23.71
CA ALA A 38 -41.92 -27.61 22.38
C ALA A 38 -41.50 -26.15 22.16
N LEU A 39 -42.35 -25.18 22.52
CA LEU A 39 -42.02 -23.76 22.41
C LEU A 39 -40.81 -23.37 23.26
N VAL A 40 -40.74 -23.82 24.51
CA VAL A 40 -39.59 -23.53 25.38
C VAL A 40 -38.31 -24.13 24.81
N ALA A 41 -38.35 -25.36 24.33
CA ALA A 41 -37.20 -26.01 23.69
C ALA A 41 -36.76 -25.26 22.42
N SER A 42 -37.70 -24.81 21.58
CA SER A 42 -37.40 -24.00 20.39
C SER A 42 -36.77 -22.65 20.73
N VAL A 43 -37.27 -21.93 21.74
CA VAL A 43 -36.70 -20.65 22.18
C VAL A 43 -35.27 -20.84 22.69
N GLN A 44 -35.01 -21.89 23.49
CA GLN A 44 -33.66 -22.21 23.96
C GLN A 44 -32.72 -22.57 22.80
N LEU A 45 -33.21 -23.28 21.78
CA LEU A 45 -32.45 -23.61 20.58
C LEU A 45 -32.06 -22.37 19.77
N VAL A 46 -32.96 -21.40 19.62
CA VAL A 46 -32.65 -20.10 18.98
C VAL A 46 -31.60 -19.33 19.79
N GLY A 47 -31.69 -19.36 21.12
CA GLY A 47 -30.67 -18.73 21.98
C GLY A 47 -29.27 -19.33 21.82
N GLU A 48 -29.16 -20.66 21.82
CA GLU A 48 -27.89 -21.36 21.65
C GLU A 48 -27.33 -21.20 20.23
N SER A 49 -28.18 -21.27 19.20
CA SER A 49 -27.75 -21.07 17.79
C SER A 49 -27.21 -19.66 17.55
N ARG A 50 -27.88 -18.61 18.06
CA ARG A 50 -27.37 -17.23 17.97
C ARG A 50 -25.98 -17.09 18.60
N ARG A 51 -25.76 -17.74 19.75
CA ARG A 51 -24.44 -17.73 20.42
C ARG A 51 -23.37 -18.44 19.58
N LEU A 52 -23.71 -19.57 18.95
CA LEU A 52 -22.79 -20.28 18.06
C LEU A 52 -22.41 -19.42 16.84
N ILE A 53 -23.40 -18.79 16.19
CA ILE A 53 -23.17 -17.90 15.04
C ILE A 53 -22.21 -16.76 15.41
N VAL A 54 -22.40 -16.13 16.57
CA VAL A 54 -21.49 -15.05 17.03
C VAL A 54 -20.07 -15.58 17.27
N GLN A 55 -19.93 -16.77 17.84
CA GLN A 55 -18.62 -17.37 18.05
C GLN A 55 -17.91 -17.72 16.75
N ASP A 56 -18.63 -18.29 15.78
CA ASP A 56 -18.05 -18.61 14.47
C ASP A 56 -17.74 -17.36 13.66
N ALA A 57 -18.59 -16.34 13.71
CA ALA A 57 -18.29 -15.03 13.10
C ALA A 57 -17.02 -14.41 13.69
N ARG A 58 -16.80 -14.51 15.01
CA ARG A 58 -15.55 -14.05 15.64
C ARG A 58 -14.34 -14.85 15.18
N ARG A 59 -14.45 -16.18 15.05
CA ARG A 59 -13.34 -16.99 14.54
C ARG A 59 -13.02 -16.67 13.08
N ALA A 60 -14.04 -16.54 12.24
CA ALA A 60 -13.88 -16.18 10.85
C ALA A 60 -13.23 -14.79 10.71
N ALA A 61 -13.66 -13.82 11.51
CA ALA A 61 -13.06 -12.48 11.52
C ALA A 61 -11.58 -12.51 11.95
N LEU A 62 -11.22 -13.30 12.98
CA LEU A 62 -9.82 -13.46 13.40
C LEU A 62 -8.97 -14.16 12.33
N ALA A 63 -9.52 -15.19 11.67
CA ALA A 63 -8.84 -15.88 10.58
C ALA A 63 -8.59 -14.93 9.39
N ALA A 64 -9.61 -14.17 8.98
CA ALA A 64 -9.48 -13.16 7.94
C ALA A 64 -8.46 -12.07 8.31
N MET A 65 -8.48 -11.57 9.55
CA MET A 65 -7.52 -10.57 10.03
C MET A 65 -6.08 -11.10 9.99
N ASN A 66 -5.85 -12.36 10.38
CA ASN A 66 -4.54 -12.98 10.29
C ASN A 66 -4.08 -13.13 8.84
N GLN A 67 -4.98 -13.48 7.93
CA GLN A 67 -4.67 -13.60 6.50
C GLN A 67 -4.30 -12.24 5.89
N GLU A 68 -5.04 -11.18 6.22
CA GLU A 68 -4.70 -9.81 5.80
C GLU A 68 -3.34 -9.39 6.37
N LEU A 69 -3.06 -9.71 7.64
CA LEU A 69 -1.79 -9.38 8.29
C LEU A 69 -0.61 -10.07 7.57
N GLU A 70 -0.73 -11.35 7.25
CA GLU A 70 0.27 -12.09 6.47
C GLU A 70 0.46 -11.48 5.07
N GLN A 71 -0.61 -11.10 4.39
CA GLN A 71 -0.52 -10.42 3.09
C GLN A 71 0.19 -9.07 3.19
N THR A 72 -0.10 -8.28 4.23
CA THR A 72 0.60 -7.00 4.45
C THR A 72 2.08 -7.19 4.77
N GLU A 73 2.43 -8.25 5.50
CA GLU A 73 3.82 -8.60 5.79
C GLU A 73 4.59 -8.98 4.52
N ILE A 74 4.01 -9.83 3.67
CA ILE A 74 4.60 -10.20 2.38
C ILE A 74 4.77 -8.96 1.49
N ALA A 75 3.75 -8.09 1.44
CA ALA A 75 3.81 -6.84 0.69
C ALA A 75 4.94 -5.92 1.20
N LEU A 76 5.08 -5.79 2.52
CA LEU A 76 6.14 -5.00 3.16
C LEU A 76 7.53 -5.57 2.84
N HIS A 77 7.73 -6.88 3.02
CA HIS A 77 8.99 -7.55 2.69
C HIS A 77 9.34 -7.40 1.20
N SER A 78 8.35 -7.46 0.30
CA SER A 78 8.55 -7.24 -1.13
C SER A 78 9.01 -5.81 -1.45
N LYS A 79 8.50 -4.80 -0.71
CA LYS A 79 8.89 -3.40 -0.86
C LYS A 79 10.30 -3.17 -0.31
N SER A 80 10.60 -3.70 0.88
CA SER A 80 11.93 -3.63 1.49
C SER A 80 13.00 -4.28 0.60
N LYS A 81 12.72 -5.49 0.09
CA LYS A 81 13.63 -6.20 -0.84
C LYS A 81 13.86 -5.42 -2.14
N ARG A 82 12.82 -4.75 -2.66
CA ARG A 82 12.96 -3.85 -3.83
C ARG A 82 13.79 -2.62 -3.50
N PHE A 83 13.59 -2.02 -2.33
CA PHE A 83 14.35 -0.86 -1.87
C PHE A 83 15.83 -1.18 -1.66
N MET A 84 16.14 -2.33 -1.04
CA MET A 84 17.52 -2.83 -0.89
C MET A 84 18.18 -3.11 -2.24
N LYS A 85 17.46 -3.71 -3.19
CA LYS A 85 17.98 -3.92 -4.55
C LYS A 85 18.24 -2.59 -5.25
N PHE A 86 17.33 -1.63 -5.14
CA PHE A 86 17.51 -0.31 -5.74
C PHE A 86 18.70 0.43 -5.14
N THR A 87 18.86 0.43 -3.81
CA THR A 87 20.02 1.04 -3.14
C THR A 87 21.33 0.33 -3.48
N ALA A 88 21.34 -0.99 -3.55
CA ALA A 88 22.53 -1.76 -3.94
C ALA A 88 22.94 -1.50 -5.40
N LEU A 89 21.96 -1.46 -6.31
CA LEU A 89 22.18 -1.18 -7.72
C LEU A 89 22.66 0.27 -7.92
N HIS A 90 22.03 1.22 -7.22
CA HIS A 90 22.43 2.62 -7.22
C HIS A 90 23.89 2.80 -6.74
N ARG A 91 24.28 2.08 -5.68
CA ARG A 91 25.66 2.08 -5.14
C ARG A 91 26.67 1.46 -6.11
N LEU A 92 26.26 0.43 -6.87
CA LEU A 92 27.10 -0.16 -7.91
C LEU A 92 27.27 0.77 -9.10
N THR A 93 26.21 1.45 -9.55
CA THR A 93 26.31 2.48 -10.60
C THR A 93 27.17 3.64 -10.17
N LEU A 94 27.03 4.11 -8.92
CA LEU A 94 27.90 5.17 -8.35
C LEU A 94 29.37 4.74 -8.33
N ARG A 95 29.68 3.54 -7.81
CA ARG A 95 31.06 3.01 -7.84
C ARG A 95 31.60 2.77 -9.24
N LYS A 96 30.74 2.54 -10.24
CA LYS A 96 31.16 2.36 -11.63
C LYS A 96 31.44 3.73 -12.26
N LEU A 97 30.58 4.72 -12.01
CA LEU A 97 30.79 6.12 -12.39
C LEU A 97 32.06 6.70 -11.77
N GLU A 98 32.29 6.52 -10.47
CA GLU A 98 33.54 6.95 -9.80
C GLU A 98 34.77 6.31 -10.44
N ARG A 99 34.70 5.02 -10.80
CA ARG A 99 35.79 4.33 -11.48
C ARG A 99 36.00 4.79 -12.92
N HIS A 100 34.98 5.33 -13.58
CA HIS A 100 35.11 5.92 -14.92
C HIS A 100 35.71 7.33 -14.84
N LEU A 101 35.29 8.15 -13.86
CA LEU A 101 35.88 9.48 -13.60
C LEU A 101 37.38 9.40 -13.27
N TYR A 102 37.82 8.38 -12.54
CA TYR A 102 39.25 8.18 -12.23
C TYR A 102 40.06 7.51 -13.36
N LYS A 103 39.41 6.99 -14.40
CA LYS A 103 40.06 6.32 -15.53
C LYS A 103 40.00 7.10 -16.84
N GLU A 104 39.42 8.30 -16.85
CA GLU A 104 39.66 9.20 -17.97
C GLU A 104 41.16 9.44 -18.04
N PRO A 105 41.78 9.32 -19.23
CA PRO A 105 43.18 9.66 -19.39
C PRO A 105 43.29 11.13 -19.00
N SER A 106 44.02 11.43 -17.91
CA SER A 106 44.43 12.78 -17.57
C SER A 106 45.07 13.38 -18.81
N ALA A 107 44.30 14.16 -19.55
CA ALA A 107 44.82 14.98 -20.62
C ALA A 107 45.80 15.93 -19.96
N GLU A 108 47.09 15.75 -20.26
CA GLU A 108 48.07 16.83 -20.15
C GLU A 108 47.48 18.02 -20.91
N GLN A 109 46.95 18.98 -20.17
CA GLN A 109 46.62 20.28 -20.72
C GLN A 109 47.31 21.33 -19.85
N THR A 110 48.57 21.54 -20.20
CA THR A 110 49.28 22.82 -20.09
C THR A 110 48.35 23.92 -20.61
N GLY A 111 47.93 24.83 -19.75
CA GLY A 111 47.08 25.95 -20.14
C GLY A 111 46.58 26.72 -18.93
N GLU A 112 47.21 27.86 -18.70
CA GLU A 112 46.89 28.84 -17.66
C GLU A 112 45.45 29.40 -17.78
N THR A 113 45.01 30.06 -16.71
CA THR A 113 43.91 31.04 -16.57
C THR A 113 42.46 30.61 -16.22
N SER A 114 42.03 31.11 -15.04
CA SER A 114 40.67 31.62 -14.71
C SER A 114 39.56 30.64 -14.28
N THR A 115 39.58 30.30 -12.99
CA THR A 115 38.56 29.54 -12.23
C THR A 115 37.30 30.34 -11.86
N SER A 116 36.64 31.00 -12.82
CA SER A 116 35.38 31.74 -12.55
C SER A 116 34.19 31.38 -13.45
N THR A 117 34.38 30.66 -14.56
CA THR A 117 33.32 30.40 -15.56
C THR A 117 32.81 28.95 -15.59
N SER A 118 33.42 28.03 -14.82
CA SER A 118 33.12 26.59 -14.94
C SER A 118 31.77 26.17 -14.35
N VAL A 119 31.33 26.82 -13.26
CA VAL A 119 30.05 26.47 -12.59
C VAL A 119 28.86 26.92 -13.43
N ASP A 120 28.91 28.14 -13.97
CA ASP A 120 27.82 28.70 -14.77
C ASP A 120 27.70 27.99 -16.12
N LYS A 121 28.84 27.62 -16.74
CA LYS A 121 28.86 26.79 -17.94
C LYS A 121 28.28 25.40 -17.70
N ALA A 122 28.67 24.74 -16.61
CA ALA A 122 28.12 23.43 -16.25
C ALA A 122 26.61 23.49 -15.97
N PHE A 123 26.16 24.56 -15.31
CA PHE A 123 24.75 24.79 -15.01
C PHE A 123 23.93 25.06 -16.28
N TYR A 124 24.45 25.85 -17.21
CA TYR A 124 23.83 26.09 -18.51
C TYR A 124 23.68 24.78 -19.32
N LEU A 125 24.74 23.98 -19.43
CA LEU A 125 24.72 22.72 -20.19
C LEU A 125 23.74 21.71 -19.58
N ALA A 126 23.69 21.63 -18.24
CA ALA A 126 22.71 20.81 -17.54
C ALA A 126 21.26 21.29 -17.80
N ILE A 127 21.04 22.61 -17.85
CA ILE A 127 19.74 23.19 -18.18
C ILE A 127 19.35 22.87 -19.63
N LYS A 128 20.25 23.04 -20.60
CA LYS A 128 20.02 22.75 -22.03
C LYS A 128 19.62 21.28 -22.23
N GLY A 129 20.38 20.33 -21.67
CA GLY A 129 20.07 18.91 -21.79
C GLY A 129 18.78 18.48 -21.08
N LEU A 130 18.46 19.07 -19.93
CA LEU A 130 17.20 18.77 -19.24
C LEU A 130 15.98 19.40 -19.93
N LEU A 131 16.15 20.55 -20.57
CA LEU A 131 15.11 21.22 -21.34
C LEU A 131 14.64 20.35 -22.51
N GLU A 132 15.58 19.72 -23.22
CA GLU A 132 15.30 18.82 -24.35
C GLU A 132 14.53 17.56 -23.92
N VAL A 133 14.80 17.03 -22.73
CA VAL A 133 14.24 15.75 -22.27
C VAL A 133 12.94 15.92 -21.46
N LYS A 134 12.82 16.98 -20.66
CA LYS A 134 11.73 17.12 -19.65
C LYS A 134 10.88 18.39 -19.80
N GLY A 135 11.25 19.31 -20.68
CA GLY A 135 10.49 20.52 -21.00
C GLY A 135 10.60 21.66 -19.97
N GLU A 136 10.17 22.85 -20.38
CA GLU A 136 10.30 24.12 -19.64
C GLU A 136 9.67 24.08 -18.23
N THR A 137 8.53 23.41 -18.08
CA THR A 137 7.82 23.31 -16.80
C THR A 137 8.61 22.60 -15.73
N TYR A 138 9.27 21.50 -16.10
CA TYR A 138 10.13 20.79 -15.17
C TYR A 138 11.31 21.66 -14.74
N MET A 139 11.86 22.47 -15.64
CA MET A 139 12.99 23.36 -15.34
C MET A 139 12.60 24.47 -14.38
N ILE A 140 11.46 25.12 -14.60
CA ILE A 140 10.99 26.22 -13.75
C ILE A 140 10.60 25.72 -12.35
N GLU A 141 9.94 24.56 -12.26
CA GLU A 141 9.44 24.05 -10.98
C GLU A 141 10.49 23.28 -10.18
N GLN A 142 11.27 22.41 -10.83
CA GLN A 142 12.15 21.48 -10.12
C GLN A 142 13.59 21.97 -10.02
N VAL A 143 14.08 22.68 -11.05
CA VAL A 143 15.47 23.17 -11.08
C VAL A 143 15.55 24.58 -10.49
N LEU A 144 14.69 25.49 -10.97
CA LEU A 144 14.66 26.86 -10.48
C LEU A 144 13.82 27.05 -9.21
N LYS A 145 12.99 26.07 -8.83
CA LYS A 145 12.09 26.10 -7.65
C LYS A 145 11.14 27.31 -7.66
N MET A 146 10.70 27.74 -8.85
CA MET A 146 9.87 28.93 -9.05
C MET A 146 8.53 28.60 -9.75
N GLY A 147 7.85 27.55 -9.28
CA GLY A 147 6.51 27.17 -9.75
C GLY A 147 5.37 28.05 -9.23
N GLY A 148 4.16 27.86 -9.78
CA GLY A 148 2.93 28.51 -9.30
C GLY A 148 2.93 30.04 -9.47
N ARG A 149 2.76 30.79 -8.38
CA ARG A 149 2.65 32.28 -8.40
C ARG A 149 3.92 32.99 -8.90
N ARG A 150 5.07 32.31 -8.94
CA ARG A 150 6.36 32.86 -9.40
C ARG A 150 6.79 32.34 -10.77
N TRP A 151 5.87 31.72 -11.51
CA TRP A 151 6.14 31.13 -12.81
C TRP A 151 6.73 32.11 -13.83
N GLU A 152 6.16 33.32 -13.93
CA GLU A 152 6.63 34.36 -14.86
C GLU A 152 8.05 34.83 -14.53
N GLU A 153 8.41 34.88 -13.24
CA GLU A 153 9.76 35.20 -12.78
C GLU A 153 10.74 34.07 -13.13
N GLY A 154 10.30 32.82 -12.95
CA GLY A 154 11.06 31.63 -13.35
C GLY A 154 11.32 31.55 -14.85
N LYS A 155 10.33 31.89 -15.67
CA LYS A 155 10.46 31.92 -17.13
C LYS A 155 11.47 32.97 -17.60
N ARG A 156 11.44 34.18 -17.03
CA ARG A 156 12.42 35.23 -17.34
C ARG A 156 13.84 34.82 -16.95
N ARG A 157 14.01 34.20 -15.78
CA ARG A 157 15.32 33.74 -15.32
C ARG A 157 15.87 32.60 -16.17
N LEU A 158 15.01 31.67 -16.59
CA LEU A 158 15.40 30.60 -17.53
C LEU A 158 15.84 31.18 -18.87
N GLN A 159 15.10 32.15 -19.41
CA GLN A 159 15.46 32.82 -20.66
C GLN A 159 16.77 33.59 -20.55
N GLN A 160 17.03 34.25 -19.42
CA GLN A 160 18.28 34.96 -19.18
C GLN A 160 19.49 34.01 -19.18
N ILE A 161 19.37 32.85 -18.52
CA ILE A 161 20.42 31.83 -18.52
C ILE A 161 20.67 31.29 -19.94
N LEU A 162 19.61 31.05 -20.70
CA LEU A 162 19.72 30.56 -22.08
C LEU A 162 20.26 31.61 -23.07
N GLN A 163 20.05 32.89 -22.79
CA GLN A 163 20.64 33.98 -23.58
C GLN A 163 22.12 34.16 -23.24
N GLN A 164 22.46 34.10 -21.95
CA GLN A 164 23.85 34.25 -21.50
C GLN A 164 24.74 33.13 -22.06
N GLY A 165 24.32 31.87 -21.99
CA GLY A 165 25.11 30.77 -22.59
C GLY A 165 25.20 30.81 -24.12
N ARG A 166 24.25 31.46 -24.81
CA ARG A 166 24.35 31.74 -26.25
C ARG A 166 25.32 32.87 -26.57
N GLN A 167 25.37 33.90 -25.75
CA GLN A 167 26.31 35.01 -25.91
C GLN A 167 27.75 34.60 -25.60
N GLU A 168 27.92 33.64 -24.70
CA GLU A 168 29.24 33.10 -24.31
C GLU A 168 29.68 31.90 -25.17
N GLU A 169 28.96 31.58 -26.25
CA GLU A 169 29.23 30.47 -27.19
C GLU A 169 29.44 29.12 -26.49
N TRP A 170 28.68 28.86 -25.42
CA TRP A 170 28.71 27.59 -24.70
C TRP A 170 27.84 26.55 -25.42
N ASP A 171 28.14 26.23 -26.68
CA ASP A 171 27.34 25.26 -27.43
C ASP A 171 27.64 23.79 -27.09
#